data_AF-A0A3T1D2L5-F1
#
_entry.id   AF-A0A3T1D2L5-F1
#
_cell.length_a   1.000
_cell.length_b   1.000
_cell.length_c   1.000
_cell.angle_alpha   90.00
_cell.angle_beta   90.00
_cell.angle_gamma   90.00
#
_symmetry.space_group_name_H-M   'P 1'
#
loop_
_entity.id
_entity.type
_entity.pdbx_description
1 polymer ?
#
loop_
_entity_poly.entity_id
_entity_poly.type
_entity_poly.pdbx_seq_one_letter_code
_entity_poly.pdbx_strand_id
1 'polypeptide(L)' 'MDYTKPPLGLVPRYIRAQQRLEEIKDAVSRRMERNLEIPLEWIEEYNKLAASGDWRGESGVV' A
#
# COMPACT_ATOMS: atom_id res chain seq x y z
N MET A 1 11.00 -3.06 -24.26
CA MET A 1 9.95 -3.55 -23.35
C MET A 1 8.91 -2.45 -23.27
N ASP A 2 7.73 -2.69 -23.82
CA ASP A 2 6.62 -1.74 -23.76
C ASP A 2 6.19 -1.58 -22.30
N TYR A 3 6.52 -0.43 -21.71
CA TYR A 3 5.88 0.04 -20.50
C TYR A 3 4.46 0.45 -20.89
N THR A 4 3.55 -0.53 -20.92
CA THR A 4 2.12 -0.29 -21.10
C THR A 4 1.64 0.52 -19.90
N LYS A 5 1.76 1.85 -20.04
CA LYS A 5 1.09 2.80 -19.17
C LYS A 5 -0.35 2.32 -19.03
N PRO A 6 -0.89 2.26 -17.81
CA PRO A 6 -2.27 1.86 -17.63
C PRO A 6 -3.14 2.74 -18.54
N PRO A 7 -4.15 2.16 -19.20
CA PRO A 7 -5.09 2.91 -20.01
C PRO A 7 -5.53 4.20 -19.30
N LEU A 8 -5.62 5.30 -20.05
CA LEU A 8 -6.07 6.59 -19.53
C LEU A 8 -7.34 6.40 -18.68
N GLY A 9 -7.27 6.80 -17.41
CA GLY A 9 -8.35 6.65 -16.43
C GLY A 9 -8.23 5.45 -15.49
N LEU A 10 -7.33 4.50 -15.73
CA LEU A 10 -7.04 3.42 -14.78
C LEU A 10 -5.95 3.84 -13.79
N VAL A 11 -6.29 3.78 -12.51
CA VAL A 11 -5.35 4.04 -11.42
C VAL A 11 -4.24 2.99 -11.47
N PRO A 12 -2.96 3.42 -11.56
CA PRO A 12 -1.83 2.50 -11.49
C PRO A 12 -1.85 1.65 -10.23
N ARG A 13 -1.40 0.39 -10.34
CA ARG A 13 -1.35 -0.55 -9.21
C ARG A 13 -0.58 0.02 -8.01
N TYR A 14 0.53 0.71 -8.26
CA TYR A 14 1.35 1.30 -7.20
C TYR A 14 0.62 2.37 -6.40
N ILE A 15 -0.23 3.18 -7.05
CA ILE A 15 -1.04 4.19 -6.36
C ILE A 15 -2.04 3.50 -5.43
N ARG A 16 -2.72 2.46 -5.92
CA ARG A 16 -3.64 1.68 -5.07
C ARG A 16 -2.92 1.00 -3.91
N ALA A 17 -1.74 0.45 -4.14
CA ALA A 17 -0.93 -0.18 -3.11
C ALA A 17 -0.46 0.84 -2.05
N GLN A 18 -0.08 2.05 -2.47
CA GLN A 18 0.27 3.14 -1.55
C GLN A 18 -0.94 3.58 -0.71
N GLN A 19 -2.08 3.84 -1.36
CA GLN A 19 -3.32 4.18 -0.66
C GLN A 19 -3.69 3.12 0.37
N ARG A 20 -3.56 1.84 0.00
CA ARG A 20 -3.86 0.73 0.90
C ARG A 20 -2.92 0.68 2.12
N LEU A 21 -1.63 0.96 1.93
CA LEU A 21 -0.68 1.08 3.05
C LEU A 21 -1.07 2.20 4.02
N GLU A 22 -1.49 3.36 3.50
CA GLU A 22 -1.94 4.49 4.31
C GLU A 22 -3.23 4.16 5.06
N GLU A 23 -4.22 3.56 4.39
CA GLU A 23 -5.47 3.10 5.03
C GLU A 23 -5.21 2.15 6.20
N ILE A 24 -4.31 1.18 6.03
CA ILE A 24 -3.95 0.23 7.09
C ILE A 24 -3.27 0.96 8.25
N LYS A 25 -2.30 1.85 8.00
CA LYS A 25 -1.62 2.64 9.04
C LYS A 25 -2.61 3.46 9.85
N ASP A 26 -3.53 4.16 9.19
CA ASP A 26 -4.53 4.99 9.84
C ASP A 26 -5.51 4.14 10.65
N ALA A 27 -5.91 2.98 10.14
CA ALA A 27 -6.79 2.07 10.87
C ALA A 27 -6.10 1.49 12.12
N VAL A 28 -4.82 1.13 12.01
CA VAL A 28 -3.99 0.66 13.14
C VAL A 28 -3.84 1.76 14.20
N SER A 29 -3.49 2.98 13.79
CA SER A 29 -3.34 4.14 14.69
C SER A 29 -4.63 4.40 15.48
N ARG A 30 -5.79 4.46 14.79
CA ARG A 30 -7.11 4.63 15.43
C ARG A 30 -7.44 3.54 16.46
N ARG A 31 -6.96 2.30 16.26
CA ARG A 31 -7.16 1.20 17.21
C ARG A 31 -6.21 1.30 18.39
N MET A 32 -4.95 1.66 18.16
CA MET A 32 -3.98 1.90 19.23
C MET A 32 -4.44 3.00 20.19
N GLU A 33 -4.97 4.11 19.65
CA GLU A 33 -5.53 5.21 20.45
C GLU A 33 -6.67 4.76 21.39
N ARG A 34 -7.37 3.70 21.00
CA ARG A 34 -8.48 3.11 21.77
C ARG A 34 -8.07 1.87 22.57
N ASN A 35 -6.78 1.54 22.61
CA ASN A 35 -6.24 0.32 23.23
C ASN A 35 -6.95 -0.97 22.76
N LEU A 36 -7.31 -1.00 21.47
CA LEU A 36 -7.98 -2.15 20.87
C LEU A 36 -6.95 -3.08 20.22
N GLU A 37 -7.22 -4.38 20.28
CA GLU A 37 -6.43 -5.38 19.56
C GLU A 37 -6.41 -5.09 18.05
N ILE A 38 -5.25 -5.19 17.43
CA ILE A 38 -5.09 -4.98 15.99
C ILE A 38 -5.25 -6.34 15.30
N PRO A 39 -6.14 -6.47 14.29
CA PRO A 39 -6.27 -7.72 13.54
C PRO A 39 -4.95 -8.13 12.88
N LEU A 40 -4.53 -9.39 13.07
CA LEU A 40 -3.29 -9.93 12.49
C LEU A 40 -3.28 -9.80 10.96
N GLU A 41 -4.42 -10.04 10.31
CA GLU A 41 -4.56 -9.94 8.86
C GLU A 41 -4.16 -8.57 8.30
N TRP A 42 -4.40 -7.48 9.05
CA TRP A 42 -4.01 -6.13 8.63
C TRP A 42 -2.49 -5.94 8.68
N ILE A 43 -1.85 -6.48 9.72
CA ILE A 43 -0.41 -6.46 9.87
C ILE A 43 0.25 -7.31 8.77
N GLU A 44 -0.31 -8.48 8.48
CA GLU A 44 0.16 -9.33 7.40
C GLU A 44 0.00 -8.66 6.03
N GLU A 45 -1.15 -8.04 5.76
CA GLU A 45 -1.39 -7.30 4.52
C GLU A 45 -0.40 -6.15 4.37
N TYR A 46 -0.22 -5.35 5.41
CA TYR A 46 0.78 -4.28 5.44
C TYR A 46 2.19 -4.81 5.15
N ASN A 47 2.61 -5.88 5.82
CA ASN A 47 3.94 -6.45 5.64
C ASN A 47 4.13 -7.00 4.21
N LYS A 48 3.10 -7.64 3.64
CA LYS A 48 3.12 -8.12 2.25
C LYS A 48 3.30 -6.96 1.26
N LEU A 49 2.52 -5.88 1.41
CA LEU A 49 2.61 -4.69 0.56
C LEU A 49 3.95 -3.96 0.75
N ALA A 50 4.42 -3.81 1.98
CA ALA A 50 5.69 -3.16 2.29
C ALA A 50 6.88 -3.93 1.70
N ALA A 51 6.86 -5.26 1.81
CA ALA A 51 7.91 -6.14 1.29
C ALA A 51 7.93 -6.23 -0.23
N SER A 52 6.76 -6.18 -0.90
CA SER A 52 6.71 -6.26 -2.37
C SER A 52 7.29 -5.04 -3.06
N GLY A 53 7.31 -3.88 -2.39
CA GLY A 53 7.77 -2.62 -2.96
C GLY A 53 6.86 -2.08 -4.08
N ASP A 54 5.73 -2.73 -4.35
CA ASP A 54 4.80 -2.38 -5.43
C ASP A 54 4.26 -0.95 -5.31
N TRP A 55 4.19 -0.43 -4.10
CA TRP A 55 3.73 0.92 -3.80
C TRP A 55 4.73 2.01 -4.22
N ARG A 56 6.00 1.67 -4.48
CA ARG A 56 7.06 2.65 -4.79
C ARG A 56 7.01 3.19 -6.22
N GLY A 57 6.18 2.62 -7.11
CA GLY A 57 6.03 3.09 -8.48
C GLY A 57 7.38 3.36 -9.16
N GLU A 58 8.31 2.40 -9.12
CA GLU A 58 9.70 2.44 -9.61
C GLU A 58 10.37 3.82 -9.70
N SER A 59 11.31 4.07 -8.77
CA SER A 59 12.28 5.17 -8.80
C SER A 59 12.95 5.25 -10.17
N GLY A 60 12.56 6.23 -10.98
CA GLY A 60 13.38 6.67 -12.11
C GLY A 60 14.70 7.24 -11.58
N VAL A 61 15.79 6.86 -12.25
CA VAL A 61 17.17 7.37 -12.15
C VAL A 61 18.09 6.65 -11.15
N VAL A 62 18.81 5.65 -11.67
CA VAL A 62 20.30 5.63 -11.66
C VAL A 62 20.79 5.26 -13.05
#